data_AF-A0A7I6GXW3-F1
#
_entry.id   AF-A0A7I6GXW3-F1
#
_cell.length_a   1.000
_cell.length_b   1.000
_cell.length_c   1.000
_cell.angle_alpha   90.00
_cell.angle_beta   90.00
_cell.angle_gamma   90.00
#
_symmetry.space_group_name_H-M   'P 1'
#
loop_
_entity.id
_entity.type
_entity.pdbx_description
1 polymer ?
#
loop_
_entity_poly.entity_id
_entity_poly.type
_entity_poly.pdbx_seq_one_letter_code
_entity_poly.pdbx_strand_id
1 'polypeptide(L)'
;MAFKRLRWHEEPRETVSDNTERSKAYRKLIYGILNDMNTNELKKFSEIIILANEVEGIFNTASALEGNIDYVIVHLYLKKDNLDKLEILDLEKLKDLFEKLLSTKETISKRLKQLLLDYQDDKNSIEKDTAKLKLHVNEIIKQIEEKQEEAEKLKSDILSIKNF
;
A
#
# COMPACT_ATOMS: atom_id res chain seq x y z
N MET A 1 -9.87 -10.60 12.20
CA MET A 1 -8.72 -10.37 11.30
C MET A 1 -9.25 -10.05 9.91
N ALA A 2 -8.84 -8.91 9.35
CA ALA A 2 -9.38 -8.32 8.13
C ALA A 2 -9.29 -9.25 6.91
N PHE A 3 -8.17 -9.98 6.74
CA PHE A 3 -7.97 -10.88 5.60
C PHE A 3 -9.04 -11.97 5.43
N LYS A 4 -9.73 -12.38 6.51
CA LYS A 4 -10.83 -13.36 6.42
C LYS A 4 -12.10 -12.78 5.76
N ARG A 5 -12.19 -11.45 5.62
CA ARG A 5 -13.32 -10.74 5.01
C ARG A 5 -13.06 -10.35 3.55
N LEU A 6 -11.83 -10.53 3.06
CA LEU A 6 -11.47 -10.29 1.67
C LEU A 6 -11.51 -11.62 0.92
N ARG A 7 -12.36 -11.71 -0.10
CA ARG A 7 -12.52 -12.90 -0.93
C ARG A 7 -12.19 -12.58 -2.38
N TRP A 8 -11.45 -13.47 -3.02
CA TRP A 8 -11.21 -13.37 -4.45
C TRP A 8 -12.53 -13.53 -5.21
N HIS A 9 -12.73 -12.71 -6.24
CA HIS A 9 -13.93 -12.81 -7.08
C HIS A 9 -13.85 -14.04 -8.01
N GLU A 10 -12.65 -14.36 -8.49
CA GLU A 10 -12.38 -15.50 -9.37
C GLU A 10 -12.26 -16.82 -8.61
N GLU A 11 -12.69 -17.92 -9.24
CA GLU A 11 -12.54 -19.28 -8.72
C GLU A 11 -11.09 -19.59 -8.32
N PRO A 12 -10.87 -20.33 -7.21
CA PRO A 12 -11.85 -21.01 -6.36
C PRO A 12 -12.50 -20.11 -5.29
N ARG A 13 -12.43 -18.78 -5.43
CA ARG A 13 -13.03 -17.79 -4.52
C ARG A 13 -12.62 -17.98 -3.06
N GLU A 14 -11.37 -18.35 -2.84
CA GLU A 14 -10.79 -18.41 -1.50
C GLU A 14 -10.66 -17.00 -0.91
N THR A 15 -10.37 -16.94 0.38
CA THR A 15 -10.09 -15.67 1.07
C THR A 15 -8.62 -15.32 0.97
N VAL A 16 -8.31 -14.03 1.14
CA VAL A 16 -6.93 -13.55 1.30
C VAL A 16 -6.25 -14.16 2.53
N SER A 17 -7.00 -14.78 3.46
CA SER A 17 -6.41 -15.50 4.59
C SER A 17 -5.95 -16.93 4.27
N ASP A 18 -6.37 -17.49 3.14
CA ASP A 18 -6.06 -18.87 2.77
C ASP A 18 -4.61 -19.03 2.29
N ASN A 19 -4.14 -20.28 2.25
CA ASN A 19 -2.75 -20.61 1.98
C ASN A 19 -2.42 -20.78 0.48
N THR A 20 -3.01 -19.94 -0.38
CA THR A 20 -2.73 -19.92 -1.83
C THR A 20 -1.65 -18.91 -2.16
N GLU A 21 -0.95 -19.09 -3.29
CA GLU A 21 0.15 -18.19 -3.69
C GLU A 21 -0.33 -16.74 -3.88
N ARG A 22 -1.48 -16.53 -4.54
CA ARG A 22 -2.05 -15.19 -4.68
C ARG A 22 -2.43 -14.55 -3.35
N SER A 23 -2.95 -15.33 -2.40
CA SER A 23 -3.29 -14.84 -1.06
C SER A 23 -2.06 -14.50 -0.23
N LYS A 24 -0.99 -15.32 -0.30
CA LYS A 24 0.31 -15.00 0.31
C LYS A 24 0.93 -13.74 -0.29
N ALA A 25 0.90 -13.60 -1.62
CA ALA A 25 1.41 -12.42 -2.32
C ALA A 25 0.66 -11.16 -1.91
N TYR A 26 -0.67 -11.20 -1.85
CA TYR A 26 -1.48 -10.08 -1.35
C TYR A 26 -1.09 -9.71 0.09
N ARG A 27 -1.00 -10.69 1.01
CA ARG A 27 -0.59 -10.42 2.40
C ARG A 27 0.82 -9.85 2.48
N LYS A 28 1.77 -10.31 1.64
CA LYS A 28 3.13 -9.75 1.55
C LYS A 28 3.08 -8.26 1.21
N LEU A 29 2.28 -7.86 0.22
CA LEU A 29 2.12 -6.45 -0.14
C LEU A 29 1.54 -5.63 1.02
N ILE A 30 0.55 -6.16 1.71
CA ILE A 30 -0.02 -5.48 2.90
C ILE A 30 1.01 -5.35 4.03
N TYR A 31 1.87 -6.34 4.25
CA TYR A 31 2.98 -6.18 5.19
C TYR A 31 4.02 -5.17 4.71
N GLY A 32 4.18 -5.01 3.40
CA GLY A 32 5.02 -3.99 2.80
C GLY A 32 4.56 -2.57 3.14
N ILE A 33 3.27 -2.26 2.96
CA ILE A 33 2.73 -0.91 3.21
C ILE A 33 2.53 -0.61 4.71
N LEU A 34 2.31 -1.65 5.54
CA LEU A 34 2.15 -1.53 7.00
C LEU A 34 3.44 -1.86 7.77
N ASN A 35 4.61 -1.76 7.13
CA ASN A 35 5.89 -2.22 7.67
C ASN A 35 6.33 -1.49 8.96
N ASP A 36 5.82 -0.29 9.20
CA ASP A 36 6.14 0.51 10.38
C ASP A 36 5.22 0.22 11.59
N MET A 37 4.31 -0.76 11.47
CA MET A 37 3.43 -1.20 12.55
C MET A 37 3.93 -2.52 13.16
N ASN A 38 4.01 -2.57 14.49
CA ASN A 38 4.25 -3.81 15.21
C ASN A 38 3.00 -4.72 15.21
N THR A 39 3.13 -5.97 15.68
CA THR A 39 2.04 -6.96 15.65
C THR A 39 0.77 -6.52 16.39
N ASN A 40 0.90 -5.78 17.50
CA ASN A 40 -0.25 -5.26 18.24
C ASN A 40 -0.93 -4.12 17.48
N GLU A 41 -0.14 -3.21 16.89
CA GLU A 41 -0.64 -2.14 16.02
C GLU A 41 -1.38 -2.70 14.80
N LEU A 42 -0.84 -3.74 14.15
CA LEU A 42 -1.50 -4.43 13.02
C LEU A 42 -2.85 -5.04 13.42
N LYS A 43 -2.92 -5.66 14.61
CA LYS A 43 -4.18 -6.21 15.13
C LYS A 43 -5.21 -5.09 15.35
N LYS A 44 -4.81 -4.00 16.01
CA LYS A 44 -5.68 -2.86 16.30
C LYS A 44 -6.13 -2.15 15.01
N PHE A 45 -5.23 -1.97 14.05
CA PHE A 45 -5.53 -1.47 12.72
C PHE A 45 -6.58 -2.34 12.02
N SER A 46 -6.39 -3.67 12.03
CA SER A 46 -7.37 -4.60 11.48
C SER A 46 -8.75 -4.49 12.15
N GLU A 47 -8.82 -4.22 13.46
CA GLU A 47 -10.08 -4.06 14.19
C GLU A 47 -10.78 -2.75 13.81
N ILE A 48 -10.05 -1.64 13.74
CA ILE A 48 -10.56 -0.33 13.34
C ILE A 48 -11.16 -0.38 11.93
N ILE A 49 -10.44 -0.94 10.95
CA ILE A 49 -10.93 -1.01 9.57
C ILE A 49 -12.16 -1.95 9.45
N ILE A 50 -12.21 -3.00 10.27
CA ILE A 50 -13.39 -3.86 10.39
C ILE A 50 -14.60 -3.08 10.93
N LEU A 51 -14.41 -2.25 11.96
CA LEU A 51 -15.47 -1.42 12.54
C LEU A 51 -15.96 -0.34 11.56
N ALA A 52 -15.05 0.24 10.79
CA ALA A 52 -15.39 1.18 9.71
C ALA A 52 -16.19 0.53 8.58
N ASN A 53 -16.17 -0.80 8.48
CA ASN A 53 -16.74 -1.57 7.38
C ASN A 53 -16.13 -1.20 6.01
N GLU A 54 -14.82 -0.96 5.98
CA GLU A 54 -14.08 -0.51 4.79
C GLU A 54 -12.85 -1.39 4.53
N VAL A 55 -12.98 -2.69 4.81
CA VAL A 55 -11.89 -3.67 4.66
C VAL A 55 -11.46 -3.78 3.19
N GLU A 56 -12.41 -3.88 2.26
CA GLU A 56 -12.09 -3.96 0.83
C GLU A 56 -11.44 -2.67 0.32
N GLY A 57 -12.03 -1.51 0.61
CA GLY A 57 -11.54 -0.22 0.16
C GLY A 57 -10.10 0.05 0.59
N ILE A 58 -9.80 -0.07 1.90
CA ILE A 58 -8.44 0.18 2.42
C ILE A 58 -7.44 -0.85 1.91
N PHE A 59 -7.73 -2.15 2.01
CA PHE A 59 -6.72 -3.16 1.72
C PHE A 59 -6.46 -3.30 0.22
N ASN A 60 -7.49 -3.18 -0.64
CA ASN A 60 -7.30 -3.31 -2.09
C ASN A 60 -6.49 -2.14 -2.65
N THR A 61 -6.81 -0.91 -2.25
CA THR A 61 -6.08 0.30 -2.70
C THR A 61 -4.64 0.30 -2.18
N ALA A 62 -4.42 -0.05 -0.91
CA ALA A 62 -3.08 -0.15 -0.34
C ALA A 62 -2.24 -1.27 -0.98
N SER A 63 -2.85 -2.43 -1.27
CA SER A 63 -2.17 -3.52 -1.98
C SER A 63 -1.83 -3.16 -3.42
N ALA A 64 -2.68 -2.39 -4.11
CA ALA A 64 -2.41 -1.92 -5.46
C ALA A 64 -1.24 -0.93 -5.48
N LEU A 65 -1.21 0.02 -4.53
CA LEU A 65 -0.10 0.95 -4.33
C LEU A 65 1.22 0.18 -4.10
N GLU A 66 1.27 -0.71 -3.11
CA GLU A 66 2.50 -1.48 -2.83
C GLU A 66 2.88 -2.40 -3.99
N GLY A 67 1.90 -2.93 -4.73
CA GLY A 67 2.14 -3.76 -5.91
C GLY A 67 2.94 -3.03 -6.99
N ASN A 68 2.67 -1.74 -7.21
CA ASN A 68 3.48 -0.92 -8.13
C ASN A 68 4.94 -0.80 -7.65
N ILE A 69 5.15 -0.68 -6.33
CA ILE A 69 6.46 -0.52 -5.73
C ILE A 69 7.26 -1.82 -5.74
N ASP A 70 6.66 -2.94 -5.31
CA ASP A 70 7.28 -4.28 -5.33
C ASP A 70 7.70 -4.64 -6.76
N TYR A 71 6.86 -4.33 -7.76
CA TYR A 71 7.19 -4.55 -9.15
C TYR A 71 8.44 -3.77 -9.60
N VAL A 72 8.51 -2.48 -9.29
CA VAL A 72 9.67 -1.63 -9.64
C VAL A 72 10.93 -2.10 -8.91
N ILE A 73 10.83 -2.46 -7.63
CA ILE A 73 11.97 -2.99 -6.86
C ILE A 73 12.51 -4.26 -7.52
N VAL A 74 11.64 -5.23 -7.84
CA VAL A 74 12.05 -6.47 -8.51
C VAL A 74 12.70 -6.15 -9.87
N HIS A 75 12.10 -5.25 -10.65
CA HIS A 75 12.61 -4.86 -11.96
C HIS A 75 14.02 -4.25 -11.90
N LEU A 76 14.25 -3.31 -10.98
CA LEU A 76 15.52 -2.61 -10.83
C LEU A 76 16.58 -3.48 -10.16
N TYR A 77 16.19 -4.31 -9.18
CA TYR A 77 17.13 -5.18 -8.47
C TYR A 77 17.80 -6.18 -9.42
N LEU A 78 17.06 -6.71 -10.40
CA LEU A 78 17.60 -7.59 -11.45
C LEU A 78 18.61 -6.89 -12.37
N LYS A 79 18.62 -5.55 -12.42
CA LYS A 79 19.47 -4.73 -13.29
C LYS A 79 20.48 -3.88 -12.54
N LYS A 80 20.57 -4.00 -11.21
CA LYS A 80 21.37 -3.11 -10.36
C LYS A 80 22.84 -3.02 -10.79
N ASP A 81 23.38 -4.11 -11.33
CA ASP A 81 24.78 -4.21 -11.77
C ASP A 81 25.01 -3.66 -13.19
N ASN A 82 23.96 -3.23 -13.89
CA ASN A 82 24.00 -2.63 -15.23
C ASN A 82 23.65 -1.13 -15.23
N LEU A 83 23.38 -0.53 -14.06
CA LEU A 83 22.97 0.87 -13.96
C LEU A 83 24.04 1.84 -14.48
N ASP A 84 25.30 1.42 -14.52
CA ASP A 84 26.44 2.14 -15.09
C ASP A 84 26.37 2.32 -16.61
N LYS A 85 25.53 1.55 -17.30
CA LYS A 85 25.30 1.66 -18.75
C LYS A 85 24.36 2.80 -19.14
N LEU A 86 23.63 3.36 -18.17
CA LEU A 86 22.75 4.50 -18.40
C LEU A 86 23.56 5.77 -18.62
N GLU A 87 23.08 6.64 -19.51
CA GLU A 87 23.57 8.02 -19.55
C GLU A 87 23.29 8.70 -18.21
N ILE A 88 24.17 9.63 -17.81
CA ILE A 88 24.08 10.32 -16.51
C ILE A 88 22.69 10.94 -16.29
N LEU A 89 22.12 11.57 -17.32
CA LEU A 89 20.80 12.18 -17.25
C LEU A 89 19.67 11.15 -17.02
N ASP A 90 19.78 9.97 -17.62
CA ASP A 90 18.79 8.89 -17.41
C ASP A 90 18.94 8.26 -16.02
N LEU A 91 20.16 8.14 -15.49
CA LEU A 91 20.40 7.67 -14.14
C LEU A 91 19.87 8.65 -13.09
N GLU A 92 20.09 9.96 -13.27
CA GLU A 92 19.51 11.01 -12.42
C GLU A 92 17.98 10.96 -12.45
N LYS A 93 17.39 10.87 -13.65
CA LYS A 93 15.94 10.72 -13.81
C LYS A 93 15.40 9.47 -13.12
N LEU A 94 16.07 8.33 -13.28
CA LEU A 94 15.69 7.07 -12.63
C LEU A 94 15.70 7.21 -11.11
N LYS A 95 16.77 7.78 -10.55
CA LYS A 95 16.89 8.05 -9.11
C LYS A 95 15.73 8.89 -8.62
N ASP A 96 15.46 10.02 -9.26
CA ASP A 96 14.41 10.96 -8.84
C ASP A 96 13.01 10.34 -8.92
N LEU A 97 12.72 9.56 -9.96
CA LEU A 97 11.45 8.83 -10.09
C LEU A 97 11.30 7.76 -9.01
N PHE A 98 12.37 7.01 -8.73
CA PHE A 98 12.33 5.96 -7.72
C PHE A 98 12.19 6.52 -6.30
N GLU A 99 12.87 7.62 -5.98
CA GLU A 99 12.71 8.34 -4.71
C GLU A 99 11.27 8.86 -4.53
N LYS A 100 10.68 9.45 -5.58
CA LYS A 100 9.27 9.85 -5.56
C LYS A 100 8.34 8.66 -5.35
N LEU A 101 8.60 7.53 -6.00
CA LEU A 101 7.81 6.31 -5.86
C LEU A 101 7.83 5.82 -4.40
N LEU A 102 9.00 5.74 -3.78
CA LEU A 102 9.12 5.37 -2.36
C LEU A 102 8.43 6.39 -1.43
N SER A 103 8.44 7.67 -1.79
CA SER A 103 7.78 8.72 -1.02
C SER A 103 6.24 8.57 -0.99
N THR A 104 5.65 7.99 -2.05
CA THR A 104 4.20 7.67 -2.05
C THR A 104 3.86 6.67 -0.94
N LYS A 105 4.64 5.60 -0.81
CA LYS A 105 4.52 4.61 0.28
C LYS A 105 4.71 5.23 1.64
N GLU A 106 5.76 6.02 1.82
CA GLU A 106 6.05 6.65 3.12
C GLU A 106 4.88 7.54 3.58
N THR A 107 4.32 8.32 2.65
CA THR A 107 3.17 9.19 2.91
C THR A 107 1.97 8.38 3.41
N ILE A 108 1.65 7.26 2.75
CA ILE A 108 0.52 6.40 3.13
C ILE A 108 0.80 5.64 4.42
N SER A 109 2.00 5.06 4.61
CA SER A 109 2.37 4.40 5.88
C SER A 109 2.17 5.33 7.07
N LYS A 110 2.66 6.57 6.98
CA LYS A 110 2.46 7.60 8.00
C LYS A 110 0.98 7.89 8.25
N ARG A 111 0.17 8.00 7.19
CA ARG A 111 -1.27 8.27 7.29
C ARG A 111 -2.03 7.13 7.98
N LEU A 112 -1.71 5.88 7.63
CA LEU A 112 -2.30 4.68 8.24
C LEU A 112 -1.89 4.53 9.70
N LYS A 113 -0.64 4.89 10.05
CA LYS A 113 -0.19 4.94 11.44
C LYS A 113 -0.87 6.05 12.23
N GLN A 114 -1.08 7.21 11.61
CA GLN A 114 -1.80 8.32 12.23
C GLN A 114 -3.26 7.95 12.55
N LEU A 115 -3.92 7.10 11.75
CA LEU A 115 -5.25 6.60 12.06
C LEU A 115 -5.31 5.89 13.43
N LEU A 116 -4.26 5.14 13.81
CA LEU A 116 -4.21 4.47 15.12
C LEU A 116 -4.19 5.46 16.27
N LEU A 117 -3.44 6.56 16.11
CA LEU A 117 -3.33 7.64 17.10
C LEU A 117 -4.64 8.43 17.16
N ASP A 118 -5.16 8.85 16.01
CA ASP A 118 -6.41 9.59 15.90
C ASP A 118 -7.59 8.79 16.50
N TYR A 119 -7.61 7.45 16.34
CA TYR A 119 -8.60 6.59 16.94
C TYR A 119 -8.42 6.45 18.46
N GLN A 120 -7.18 6.30 18.94
CA GLN A 120 -6.88 6.20 20.37
C GLN A 120 -7.23 7.47 21.15
N ASP A 121 -7.05 8.63 20.53
CA ASP A 121 -7.31 9.92 21.16
C ASP A 121 -8.77 10.39 20.97
N ASP A 122 -9.64 9.53 20.40
CA ASP A 122 -11.03 9.84 20.02
C ASP A 122 -11.16 11.14 19.23
N LYS A 123 -10.16 11.43 18.39
CA LYS A 123 -10.10 12.66 17.60
C LYS A 123 -11.28 12.70 16.65
N ASN A 124 -12.01 13.81 16.63
CA ASN A 124 -13.26 13.97 15.88
C ASN A 124 -14.34 12.93 16.23
N SER A 125 -14.28 12.32 17.43
CA SER A 125 -15.21 11.30 17.91
C SER A 125 -15.18 9.97 17.13
N ILE A 126 -14.09 9.65 16.43
CA ILE A 126 -14.03 8.44 15.59
C ILE A 126 -13.93 7.13 16.39
N GLU A 127 -13.62 7.17 17.69
CA GLU A 127 -13.65 5.98 18.54
C GLU A 127 -15.10 5.58 18.84
N LYS A 128 -15.94 6.59 19.12
CA LYS A 128 -17.31 6.41 19.63
C LYS A 128 -18.39 6.40 18.55
N ASP A 129 -18.13 7.03 17.40
CA ASP A 129 -19.09 7.19 16.31
C ASP A 129 -18.59 6.47 15.06
N THR A 130 -19.20 5.32 14.75
CA THR A 130 -18.83 4.49 13.60
C THR A 130 -19.10 5.17 12.26
N ALA A 131 -20.07 6.09 12.19
CA ALA A 131 -20.32 6.84 10.96
C ALA A 131 -19.20 7.86 10.71
N LYS A 132 -18.71 8.53 11.76
CA LYS A 132 -17.54 9.42 11.64
C LYS A 132 -16.26 8.66 11.36
N LEU A 133 -16.07 7.49 11.97
CA LEU A 133 -14.95 6.60 11.65
C LEU A 133 -14.97 6.23 10.16
N LYS A 134 -16.12 5.80 9.64
CA LYS A 134 -16.27 5.45 8.23
C LYS A 134 -15.94 6.62 7.31
N LEU A 135 -16.45 7.82 7.60
CA LEU A 135 -16.12 9.03 6.82
C LEU A 135 -14.61 9.32 6.85
N HIS A 136 -13.97 9.19 8.01
CA HIS A 136 -12.54 9.41 8.15
C HIS A 136 -11.71 8.37 7.39
N VAL A 137 -12.09 7.10 7.44
CA VAL A 137 -11.44 6.02 6.68
C VAL A 137 -11.64 6.21 5.17
N ASN A 138 -12.82 6.64 4.72
CA ASN A 138 -13.08 6.92 3.30
C ASN A 138 -12.22 8.08 2.77
N GLU A 139 -11.92 9.08 3.60
CA GLU A 139 -10.98 10.13 3.23
C GLU A 139 -9.54 9.59 3.09
N ILE A 140 -9.15 8.65 3.95
CA ILE A 140 -7.85 7.96 3.82
C ILE A 140 -7.82 7.12 2.54
N ILE A 141 -8.90 6.40 2.19
CA ILE A 141 -8.98 5.62 0.95
C ILE A 141 -8.71 6.51 -0.27
N LYS A 142 -9.38 7.67 -0.37
CA LYS A 142 -9.15 8.62 -1.47
C LYS A 142 -7.69 9.06 -1.58
N GLN A 143 -7.05 9.33 -0.45
CA GLN A 143 -5.62 9.70 -0.43
C GLN A 143 -4.72 8.55 -0.90
N ILE A 144 -5.08 7.30 -0.59
CA ILE A 144 -4.38 6.12 -1.11
C ILE A 144 -4.60 5.99 -2.61
N GLU A 145 -5.82 6.18 -3.12
CA GLU A 145 -6.14 6.15 -4.55
C GLU A 145 -5.32 7.18 -5.34
N GLU A 146 -5.27 8.43 -4.87
CA GLU A 146 -4.43 9.48 -5.48
C GLU A 146 -2.95 9.07 -5.56
N LYS A 147 -2.42 8.49 -4.47
CA LYS A 147 -1.04 8.00 -4.43
C LYS A 147 -0.81 6.74 -5.24
N GLN A 148 -1.83 5.90 -5.40
CA GLN A 148 -1.78 4.71 -6.24
C GLN A 148 -1.69 5.10 -7.72
N GLU A 149 -2.47 6.08 -8.17
CA GLU A 149 -2.39 6.63 -9.53
C GLU A 149 -1.03 7.28 -9.79
N GLU A 150 -0.52 8.07 -8.84
CA GLU A 150 0.83 8.65 -8.91
C GLU A 150 1.90 7.56 -9.04
N ALA A 151 1.83 6.52 -8.20
CA ALA A 151 2.77 5.40 -8.22
C ALA A 151 2.71 4.59 -9.53
N GLU A 152 1.53 4.44 -10.13
CA GLU A 152 1.38 3.76 -11.42
C GLU A 152 2.03 4.55 -12.56
N LYS A 153 1.89 5.88 -12.56
CA LYS A 153 2.59 6.74 -13.51
C LYS A 153 4.11 6.67 -13.31
N LEU A 154 4.58 6.79 -12.08
CA LEU A 154 6.01 6.70 -11.74
C LEU A 154 6.60 5.35 -12.15
N LYS A 155 5.89 4.23 -11.90
CA LYS A 155 6.26 2.91 -12.39
C LYS A 155 6.42 2.91 -13.91
N SER A 156 5.44 3.45 -14.64
CA SER A 156 5.47 3.48 -16.11
C SER A 156 6.64 4.33 -16.63
N ASP A 157 6.90 5.48 -16.01
CA ASP A 157 8.02 6.35 -16.35
C ASP A 157 9.38 5.66 -16.11
N ILE A 158 9.53 4.94 -15.00
CA ILE A 158 10.74 4.14 -14.70
C ILE A 158 10.93 3.04 -15.73
N LEU A 159 9.88 2.29 -16.06
CA LEU A 159 9.95 1.20 -17.05
C LEU A 159 10.21 1.69 -18.47
N SER A 160 9.97 2.98 -18.75
CA SER A 160 10.25 3.60 -20.04
C SER A 160 11.73 3.95 -20.25
N ILE A 161 12.53 4.02 -19.18
CA ILE A 161 13.97 4.22 -19.26
C ILE A 161 14.57 2.90 -19.79
N LYS A 162 15.03 2.93 -21.05
CA LYS A 162 15.55 1.75 -21.74
C LYS A 162 17.03 1.54 -21.43
N ASN A 163 17.53 0.38 -21.84
CA ASN A 163 18.96 0.09 -22.04
C ASN A 163 19.81 -0.18 -20.78
N PHE A 164 19.24 -0.85 -19.76
CA PHE A 164 20.02 -1.44 -18.66
C PHE A 164 19.40 -2.76 -18.15
#